data_AF-A0A377I1D5-F1
#
_entry.id   AF-A0A377I1D5-F1
#
_cell.length_a   1.000
_cell.length_b   1.000
_cell.length_c   1.000
_cell.angle_alpha   90.00
_cell.angle_beta   90.00
_cell.angle_gamma   90.00
#
_symmetry.space_group_name_H-M   'P 1'
#
loop_
_entity.id
_entity.type
_entity.pdbx_description
1 polymer ?
#
loop_
_entity_poly.entity_id
_entity_poly.type
_entity_poly.pdbx_seq_one_letter_code
_entity_poly.pdbx_strand_id
1 'polypeptide(L)'
;MKTIFILPPSREELKKRLVGRGQDSEETIAKRMAEAKSEISHYSEFDYVIVNDDFQQALSELKAILTAERLKLASQEIRHKALIEQLLAK
;
A
#
# COMPACT_ATOMS: atom_id res chain seq x y z
N MET A 1 -2.06 11.72 -7.25
CA MET A 1 -1.55 10.35 -7.01
C MET A 1 -1.72 10.08 -5.53
N LYS A 2 -2.15 8.88 -5.13
CA LYS A 2 -2.23 8.49 -3.72
C LYS A 2 -1.10 7.52 -3.39
N THR A 3 -0.43 7.72 -2.27
CA THR A 3 0.69 6.89 -1.82
C THR A 3 0.23 5.89 -0.76
N ILE A 4 0.76 4.67 -0.82
CA ILE A 4 0.38 3.57 0.09
C ILE A 4 1.66 3.02 0.72
N PHE A 5 1.70 2.95 2.05
CA PHE A 5 2.78 2.32 2.79
C PHE A 5 2.34 0.94 3.31
N ILE A 6 3.22 -0.06 3.23
CA ILE A 6 2.93 -1.42 3.70
C ILE A 6 3.86 -1.75 4.86
N LEU A 7 3.29 -1.90 6.06
CA LEU A 7 3.99 -2.25 7.28
C LEU A 7 4.02 -3.77 7.49
N PRO A 8 5.12 -4.31 8.05
CA PRO A 8 5.08 -5.62 8.70
C PRO A 8 4.29 -5.51 10.03
N PRO A 9 3.74 -6.63 10.56
CA PRO A 9 3.01 -6.62 11.83
C PRO A 9 3.93 -6.38 13.03
N SER A 10 5.22 -6.69 12.88
CA SER A 10 6.22 -6.50 13.94
C SER A 10 7.62 -6.37 13.37
N ARG A 11 8.56 -5.88 14.19
CA ARG A 11 9.99 -5.83 13.85
C ARG A 11 10.60 -7.23 13.71
N GLU A 12 10.11 -8.19 14.48
CA GLU A 12 10.57 -9.58 14.41
C GLU A 12 10.17 -10.21 13.08
N GLU A 13 8.93 -9.98 12.65
CA GLU A 13 8.43 -10.48 11.39
C GLU A 13 9.15 -9.83 10.19
N LEU A 14 9.46 -8.54 10.29
CA LEU A 14 10.34 -7.87 9.31
C LEU A 14 11.72 -8.54 9.22
N LYS A 15 12.36 -8.80 10.37
CA LYS A 15 13.66 -9.47 10.42
C LYS A 15 13.57 -10.87 9.82
N LYS A 16 12.54 -11.65 10.16
CA LYS A 16 12.30 -12.99 9.58
C LYS A 16 12.17 -12.93 8.05
N ARG A 17 11.42 -11.96 7.52
CA ARG A 17 11.26 -11.75 6.06
C ARG A 17 12.56 -11.36 5.36
N LEU A 18 13.41 -10.56 6.00
CA LEU A 18 14.73 -10.21 5.47
C LEU A 18 15.67 -11.41 5.46
N VAL A 19 15.72 -12.17 6.56
CA VAL A 19 16.54 -13.40 6.68
C VAL A 19 16.08 -14.48 5.69
N GLY A 20 14.77 -14.69 5.58
CA GLY A 20 14.16 -15.73 4.74
C GLY A 20 14.41 -15.58 3.24
N ARG A 21 14.89 -14.41 2.79
CA ARG A 21 15.34 -14.20 1.40
C ARG A 21 16.67 -14.89 1.09
N GLY A 22 17.36 -15.43 2.09
CA GLY A 22 18.47 -16.38 1.92
C GLY A 22 19.76 -15.81 1.29
N GLN A 23 19.88 -14.49 1.16
CA GLN A 23 20.97 -13.84 0.42
C GLN A 23 21.73 -12.76 1.20
N ASP A 24 21.31 -12.46 2.44
CA ASP A 24 21.88 -11.37 3.22
C ASP A 24 22.74 -11.90 4.39
N SER A 25 23.93 -11.33 4.58
CA SER A 25 24.73 -11.52 5.79
C SER A 25 24.06 -10.89 7.01
N GLU A 26 24.44 -11.29 8.22
CA GLU A 26 23.92 -10.67 9.45
C GLU A 26 24.13 -9.15 9.50
N GLU A 27 25.29 -8.69 9.01
CA GLU A 27 25.60 -7.26 8.89
C GLU A 27 24.65 -6.54 7.91
N THR A 28 24.34 -7.18 6.78
CA THR A 28 23.39 -6.65 5.79
C THR A 28 21.98 -6.57 6.38
N ILE A 29 21.56 -7.58 7.15
CA ILE A 29 20.26 -7.59 7.82
C ILE A 29 20.18 -6.47 8.86
N ALA A 30 21.24 -6.27 9.66
CA ALA A 30 21.29 -5.21 10.65
C ALA A 30 21.17 -3.81 10.00
N LYS A 31 21.89 -3.60 8.89
CA LYS A 31 21.80 -2.37 8.10
C LYS A 31 20.38 -2.14 7.55
N ARG A 32 19.79 -3.14 6.90
CA ARG A 32 18.42 -3.06 6.37
C ARG A 32 17.37 -2.84 7.46
N MET A 33 17.55 -3.43 8.64
CA MET A 33 16.65 -3.19 9.79
C MET A 33 16.75 -1.76 10.30
N ALA A 34 17.93 -1.14 10.27
CA ALA A 34 18.12 0.27 10.62
C ALA A 34 17.50 1.21 9.58
N GLU A 35 17.71 0.91 8.29
CA GLU A 35 17.08 1.62 7.16
C GLU A 35 15.55 1.55 7.27
N ALA A 36 14.99 0.35 7.46
CA ALA A 36 13.55 0.17 7.62
C ALA A 36 12.98 0.92 8.83
N LYS A 37 13.72 1.03 9.93
CA LYS A 37 13.29 1.86 11.08
C LYS A 37 13.17 3.33 10.69
N SER A 38 14.13 3.84 9.93
CA SER A 38 14.11 5.21 9.42
C SER A 38 13.00 5.43 8.40
N GLU A 39 12.73 4.47 7.51
CA GLU A 39 11.62 4.58 6.57
C GLU A 39 10.26 4.55 7.29
N ILE A 40 10.08 3.63 8.25
CA ILE A 40 8.86 3.50 9.02
C ILE A 40 8.56 4.79 9.80
N SER A 41 9.54 5.56 10.28
CA SER A 41 9.24 6.82 11.00
C SER A 41 8.57 7.89 10.13
N HIS A 42 8.67 7.76 8.80
CA HIS A 42 8.04 8.68 7.84
C HIS A 42 6.69 8.17 7.32
N TYR A 43 6.10 7.14 7.94
CA TYR A 43 4.82 6.56 7.50
C TYR A 43 3.67 7.59 7.42
N SER A 44 3.72 8.64 8.23
CA SER A 44 2.71 9.70 8.28
C SER A 44 2.65 10.56 7.01
N GLU A 45 3.62 10.45 6.12
CA GLU A 45 3.65 11.16 4.83
C GLU A 45 2.81 10.46 3.76
N PHE A 46 2.38 9.21 4.00
CA PHE A 46 1.60 8.43 3.05
C PHE A 46 0.10 8.67 3.24
N ASP A 47 -0.66 8.60 2.14
CA ASP A 47 -2.12 8.73 2.20
C ASP A 47 -2.80 7.53 2.87
N TYR A 48 -2.19 6.34 2.78
CA TYR A 48 -2.71 5.09 3.34
C TYR A 48 -1.60 4.23 3.95
N VAL A 49 -1.95 3.45 4.97
CA VAL A 49 -1.09 2.45 5.59
C VAL A 49 -1.84 1.12 5.65
N ILE A 50 -1.18 0.04 5.21
CA ILE A 50 -1.66 -1.35 5.31
C ILE A 50 -0.70 -2.12 6.22
N VAL A 51 -1.21 -2.85 7.20
CA VAL A 51 -0.39 -3.78 8.00
C VAL A 51 -0.51 -5.17 7.39
N ASN A 52 0.60 -5.67 6.85
CA ASN A 52 0.68 -6.96 6.17
C ASN A 52 1.07 -8.08 7.15
N ASP A 53 0.15 -8.39 8.06
CA ASP A 53 0.21 -9.58 8.94
C ASP A 53 -0.23 -10.84 8.17
N ASP A 54 -1.47 -10.81 7.67
CA ASP A 54 -2.01 -11.79 6.75
C ASP A 54 -2.00 -11.26 5.30
N PHE A 55 -1.46 -12.06 4.39
CA PHE A 55 -1.31 -11.66 2.99
C PHE A 55 -2.65 -11.46 2.28
N GLN A 56 -3.65 -12.31 2.55
CA GLN A 56 -4.95 -12.21 1.87
C GLN A 56 -5.71 -10.98 2.34
N GLN A 57 -5.64 -10.67 3.63
CA GLN A 57 -6.19 -9.45 4.20
C GLN A 57 -5.52 -8.21 3.59
N ALA A 58 -4.18 -8.13 3.62
CA ALA A 58 -3.46 -6.98 3.07
C ALA A 58 -3.73 -6.78 1.57
N LEU A 59 -3.87 -7.87 0.81
CA LEU A 59 -4.26 -7.83 -0.60
C LEU A 59 -5.69 -7.30 -0.79
N SER A 60 -6.63 -7.71 0.08
CA SER A 60 -8.00 -7.23 0.05
C SER A 60 -8.06 -5.73 0.36
N GLU A 61 -7.34 -5.27 1.38
CA GLU A 61 -7.23 -3.85 1.76
C GLU A 61 -6.64 -3.01 0.63
N LEU A 62 -5.57 -3.48 -0.02
CA LEU A 62 -4.99 -2.83 -1.19
C LEU A 62 -6.00 -2.71 -2.34
N LYS A 63 -6.72 -3.79 -2.64
CA LYS A 63 -7.78 -3.77 -3.67
C LYS A 63 -8.90 -2.80 -3.31
N ALA A 64 -9.26 -2.69 -2.03
CA ALA A 64 -10.27 -1.78 -1.54
C ALA A 64 -9.85 -0.32 -1.77
N ILE A 65 -8.61 0.05 -1.43
CA ILE A 65 -8.06 1.40 -1.69
C ILE A 65 -8.13 1.72 -3.18
N LEU A 66 -7.62 0.83 -4.04
CA LEU A 66 -7.63 1.05 -5.49
C LEU A 66 -9.04 1.17 -6.06
N THR A 67 -9.98 0.39 -5.52
CA THR A 67 -11.39 0.46 -5.91
C THR A 67 -12.00 1.79 -5.50
N ALA A 68 -11.81 2.21 -4.25
CA ALA A 68 -12.30 3.49 -3.74
C ALA A 68 -11.74 4.68 -4.54
N GLU A 69 -10.44 4.68 -4.84
CA GLU A 69 -9.81 5.71 -5.68
C GLU A 69 -10.42 5.79 -7.08
N ARG A 70 -10.73 4.64 -7.70
CA ARG A 70 -11.38 4.58 -9.02
C ARG A 70 -12.83 5.03 -8.99
N LEU A 71 -13.51 4.93 -7.85
CA LEU A 71 -14.91 5.29 -7.68
C LEU A 71 -15.12 6.76 -7.32
N LYS A 72 -14.05 7.55 -7.13
CA LYS A 72 -14.16 9.01 -6.92
C LYS A 72 -14.89 9.68 -8.08
N LEU A 73 -15.71 10.69 -7.76
CA LEU A 73 -16.52 11.44 -8.73
C LEU A 73 -15.71 11.86 -9.96
N ALA A 74 -14.57 12.54 -9.76
CA ALA A 74 -13.72 12.98 -10.86
C ALA A 74 -13.27 11.84 -11.80
N SER A 75 -13.04 10.63 -11.28
CA SER A 75 -12.71 9.45 -12.10
C SER A 75 -13.93 8.88 -12.81
N GLN A 76 -15.08 8.85 -12.13
CA GLN A 76 -16.33 8.33 -12.68
C GLN A 76 -16.90 9.25 -13.76
N GLU A 77 -16.83 10.57 -13.60
CA GLU A 77 -17.23 11.56 -14.60
C GLU A 77 -16.46 11.39 -15.90
N ILE A 78 -15.15 11.16 -15.82
CA ILE A 78 -14.31 10.90 -16.99
C ILE A 78 -14.68 9.54 -17.61
N ARG A 79 -14.73 8.48 -16.79
CA ARG A 79 -14.99 7.10 -17.26
C ARG A 79 -16.36 6.94 -17.89
N HIS A 80 -17.38 7.60 -17.34
CA HIS A 80 -18.79 7.43 -17.72
C HIS A 80 -19.36 8.68 -18.41
N LYS A 81 -18.51 9.58 -18.94
CA LYS A 81 -18.92 10.84 -19.56
C LYS A 81 -20.09 10.68 -20.54
N ALA A 82 -19.95 9.79 -21.52
CA ALA A 82 -20.98 9.58 -22.54
C ALA A 82 -22.32 9.08 -21.96
N LEU A 83 -22.26 8.18 -20.98
CA LEU A 83 -23.45 7.69 -20.28
C LEU A 83 -24.14 8.81 -19.51
N ILE A 84 -23.36 9.63 -18.80
CA ILE A 84 -23.88 10.77 -18.02
C ILE A 84 -24.54 11.78 -18.96
N GLU A 85 -23.87 12.16 -20.06
CA GLU A 85 -24.43 13.08 -21.07
C GLU A 85 -25.72 12.52 -21.69
N GLN A 86 -25.76 11.22 -22.01
CA GLN A 86 -26.96 10.57 -22.54
C GLN A 86 -28.12 10.62 -21.53
N LEU A 87 -27.88 10.36 -20.25
CA LEU A 87 -28.92 10.38 -19.21
C LEU A 87 -29.44 11.79 -18.91
N LEU A 88 -28.66 12.83 -19.22
CA LEU A 88 -29.03 14.23 -19.02
C LEU A 88 -29.69 14.86 -20.26
N ALA A 89 -29.61 14.22 -21.43
CA ALA A 89 -30.29 14.66 -22.63
C ALA A 89 -31.81 14.51 -22.44
N LYS A 90 -32.56 15.61 -22.63
CA LYS A 90 -34.02 15.63 -22.58
C LYS A 90 -34.66 14.96 -23.79
#